data_AF-A0A2H4XD84-F1
#
_entry.id   AF-A0A2H4XD84-F1
#
_cell.length_a   1.000
_cell.length_b   1.000
_cell.length_c   1.000
_cell.angle_alpha   90.00
_cell.angle_beta   90.00
_cell.angle_gamma   90.00
#
_symmetry.space_group_name_H-M   'P 1'
#
loop_
_entity.id
_entity.type
_entity.pdbx_description
1 polymer ?
#
loop_
_entity_poly.entity_id
_entity_poly.type
_entity_poly.pdbx_seq_one_letter_code
_entity_poly.pdbx_strand_id
1 'polypeptide(L)'
;KIKKEWLDILEETKKNKILIEKCKKEDPSCPLVAADVSGNTALKEKKTVKEEKEEKINLSLDWIQELPDNLDVCIAQRNFEGAVDLLAKLNSYLQDKPSTYAVQELRAKVDPRVKHLIDVLVFELSPNRSLRGGPKATRRAVSQLVRLGQSTKACGLFLQNRATAVQTAIRQLRIEGATLLYVHKLCNVFFTSLLETAKEFEMDFTGDNGCYSAFIVWSCSALKMFVDAFSKQVFDSKENLSTAAECVKVAKEHCKHMSEIGLDLTFILHAFLAKDLKAVLQSNKDIIIEATKHRNSEEMWRKMNLMTPEALGKLREELQNCGVRNFDQYIGEDCWVNISYTILAFTKQIMFFLEEALKLYFPELHMVLLENLIEIILVAVQHVDYSLR
;
A
#
# COMPACT_ATOMS: atom_id res chain seq x y z
N LYS A 1 -43.13 2.70 -10.08
CA LYS A 1 -43.58 1.47 -10.76
C LYS A 1 -42.41 0.51 -10.95
N ILE A 2 -41.33 0.94 -11.62
CA ILE A 2 -40.09 0.17 -11.84
C ILE A 2 -39.51 -0.48 -10.57
N LYS A 3 -39.43 0.22 -9.43
CA LYS A 3 -38.88 -0.34 -8.17
C LYS A 3 -39.69 -1.53 -7.60
N LYS A 4 -41.00 -1.63 -7.90
CA LYS A 4 -41.82 -2.78 -7.46
C LYS A 4 -41.61 -3.99 -8.37
N GLU A 5 -41.55 -3.78 -9.68
CA GLU A 5 -41.25 -4.85 -10.65
C GLU A 5 -39.90 -5.51 -10.38
N TRP A 6 -38.87 -4.73 -10.04
CA TRP A 6 -37.56 -5.29 -9.66
C TRP A 6 -37.59 -6.11 -8.37
N LEU A 7 -38.44 -5.74 -7.41
CA LEU A 7 -38.58 -6.49 -6.16
C LEU A 7 -39.34 -7.81 -6.39
N ASP A 8 -40.37 -7.78 -7.24
CA ASP A 8 -41.14 -8.97 -7.60
C ASP A 8 -40.27 -10.00 -8.35
N ILE A 9 -39.42 -9.54 -9.29
CA ILE A 9 -38.46 -10.41 -10.01
C ILE A 9 -37.43 -11.01 -9.03
N LEU A 10 -37.01 -10.26 -8.02
CA LEU A 10 -36.03 -10.71 -7.04
C LEU A 10 -36.64 -11.72 -6.06
N GLU A 11 -37.91 -11.56 -5.70
CA GLU A 11 -38.65 -12.55 -4.91
C GLU A 11 -38.94 -13.84 -5.70
N GLU A 12 -39.28 -13.71 -6.97
CA GLU A 12 -39.58 -14.84 -7.86
C GLU A 12 -38.31 -15.67 -8.15
N THR A 13 -37.18 -15.01 -8.40
CA THR A 13 -35.88 -15.68 -8.55
C THR A 13 -35.40 -16.36 -7.26
N LYS A 14 -35.70 -15.76 -6.09
CA LYS A 14 -35.42 -16.38 -4.79
C LYS A 14 -36.29 -17.61 -4.54
N LYS A 15 -37.58 -17.56 -4.87
CA LYS A 15 -38.50 -18.72 -4.77
C LYS A 15 -38.06 -19.85 -5.70
N ASN A 16 -37.67 -19.54 -6.94
CA ASN A 16 -37.19 -20.54 -7.90
C ASN A 16 -35.88 -21.20 -7.45
N LYS A 17 -34.94 -20.45 -6.84
CA LYS A 17 -33.72 -21.05 -6.26
C LYS A 17 -34.03 -22.02 -5.11
N ILE A 18 -34.96 -21.65 -4.23
CA ILE A 18 -35.37 -22.52 -3.11
C ILE A 18 -36.03 -23.80 -3.63
N LEU A 19 -36.85 -23.72 -4.68
CA LEU A 19 -37.46 -24.89 -5.32
C LEU A 19 -36.41 -25.80 -5.97
N ILE A 20 -35.42 -25.23 -6.66
CA ILE A 20 -34.30 -25.98 -7.27
C ILE A 20 -33.45 -26.66 -6.19
N GLU A 21 -33.19 -26.01 -5.06
CA GLU A 21 -32.46 -26.61 -3.94
C GLU A 21 -33.27 -27.71 -3.24
N LYS A 22 -34.59 -27.56 -3.14
CA LYS A 22 -35.46 -28.60 -2.57
C LYS A 22 -35.53 -29.83 -3.48
N CYS A 23 -35.62 -29.62 -4.78
CA CYS A 23 -35.63 -30.70 -5.79
C CYS A 23 -34.28 -31.44 -5.88
N LYS A 24 -33.16 -30.75 -5.61
CA LYS A 24 -31.82 -31.38 -5.53
C LYS A 24 -31.57 -32.20 -4.26
N LYS A 25 -32.39 -32.06 -3.22
CA LYS A 25 -32.24 -32.79 -1.95
C LYS A 25 -33.07 -34.06 -1.87
N GLU A 26 -34.07 -34.25 -2.75
CA GLU A 26 -35.03 -35.34 -2.60
C GLU A 26 -34.80 -36.59 -3.47
N ASP A 27 -33.88 -36.63 -4.47
CA ASP A 27 -33.53 -37.89 -5.15
C ASP A 27 -32.15 -37.88 -5.88
N PRO A 28 -31.24 -38.84 -5.63
CA PRO A 28 -30.03 -39.05 -6.41
C PRO A 28 -30.03 -40.41 -7.16
N SER A 29 -30.76 -40.55 -8.27
CA SER A 29 -30.40 -41.51 -9.36
C SER A 29 -31.16 -41.24 -10.67
N CYS A 30 -30.40 -41.22 -11.77
CA CYS A 30 -30.69 -41.02 -13.21
C CYS A 30 -31.84 -41.87 -13.84
N PRO A 31 -32.11 -41.81 -15.18
CA PRO A 31 -32.21 -40.71 -16.15
C PRO A 31 -33.44 -40.83 -17.12
N LEU A 32 -33.59 -39.85 -18.04
CA LEU A 32 -34.24 -39.90 -19.38
C LEU A 32 -35.58 -39.16 -19.60
N VAL A 33 -35.47 -38.18 -20.51
CA VAL A 33 -36.25 -37.95 -21.74
C VAL A 33 -37.76 -37.72 -21.66
N ALA A 34 -38.11 -36.57 -22.26
CA ALA A 34 -39.43 -36.01 -22.53
C ALA A 34 -40.43 -36.95 -23.22
N ALA A 35 -41.71 -36.77 -22.86
CA ALA A 35 -42.86 -37.29 -23.59
C ALA A 35 -43.77 -36.12 -24.03
N ASP A 36 -43.81 -35.95 -25.35
CA ASP A 36 -44.88 -35.58 -26.28
C ASP A 36 -45.90 -34.45 -26.02
N VAL A 37 -45.89 -33.52 -26.99
CA VAL A 37 -47.02 -32.70 -27.42
C VAL A 37 -47.69 -33.37 -28.62
N SER A 38 -49.01 -33.52 -28.53
CA SER A 38 -49.91 -34.02 -29.57
C SER A 38 -50.16 -32.96 -30.66
N GLY A 39 -50.13 -33.39 -31.93
CA GLY A 39 -50.55 -32.55 -33.07
C GLY A 39 -50.19 -33.16 -34.44
N ASN A 40 -51.03 -34.07 -34.93
CA ASN A 40 -50.90 -34.76 -36.22
C ASN A 40 -50.88 -33.83 -37.45
N THR A 41 -50.10 -34.16 -38.49
CA THR A 41 -50.60 -34.27 -39.89
C THR A 41 -49.61 -34.94 -40.87
N ALA A 42 -50.12 -36.01 -41.51
CA ALA A 42 -49.99 -36.42 -42.92
C ALA A 42 -48.62 -36.76 -43.61
N LEU A 43 -48.44 -38.08 -43.81
CA LEU A 43 -48.17 -38.81 -45.08
C LEU A 43 -46.91 -38.54 -45.95
N LYS A 44 -46.15 -39.65 -46.08
CA LYS A 44 -45.37 -40.17 -47.23
C LYS A 44 -44.12 -39.39 -47.68
N GLU A 45 -42.94 -40.00 -47.49
CA GLU A 45 -42.15 -40.63 -48.57
C GLU A 45 -40.81 -41.21 -48.08
N LYS A 46 -40.36 -42.28 -48.74
CA LYS A 46 -39.06 -42.96 -48.56
C LYS A 46 -37.91 -41.99 -48.88
N LYS A 47 -36.79 -42.04 -48.12
CA LYS A 47 -35.42 -42.31 -48.65
C LYS A 47 -34.29 -42.05 -47.64
N THR A 48 -33.33 -42.99 -47.71
CA THR A 48 -31.88 -42.84 -47.54
C THR A 48 -31.31 -42.53 -46.15
N VAL A 49 -30.79 -43.61 -45.54
CA VAL A 49 -29.57 -43.61 -44.72
C VAL A 49 -28.50 -42.75 -45.41
N LYS A 50 -28.06 -41.68 -44.76
CA LYS A 50 -26.78 -41.04 -45.00
C LYS A 50 -26.00 -41.14 -43.70
N GLU A 51 -24.99 -42.00 -43.72
CA GLU A 51 -23.90 -42.00 -42.76
C GLU A 51 -23.22 -40.64 -42.80
N GLU A 52 -23.45 -39.80 -41.79
CA GLU A 52 -22.55 -38.71 -41.50
C GLU A 52 -21.29 -39.32 -40.88
N LYS A 53 -20.23 -39.34 -41.69
CA LYS A 53 -18.88 -39.68 -41.26
C LYS A 53 -18.51 -38.80 -40.07
N GLU A 54 -18.46 -39.39 -38.88
CA GLU A 54 -17.68 -38.86 -37.78
C GLU A 54 -16.26 -38.61 -38.30
N GLU A 55 -15.87 -37.35 -38.46
CA GLU A 55 -14.48 -36.98 -38.58
C GLU A 55 -13.79 -37.40 -37.28
N LYS A 56 -13.24 -38.62 -37.28
CA LYS A 56 -12.37 -39.13 -36.23
C LYS A 56 -11.23 -38.14 -36.07
N ILE A 57 -11.32 -37.32 -35.03
CA ILE A 57 -10.19 -36.55 -34.56
C ILE A 57 -9.08 -37.56 -34.26
N ASN A 58 -8.00 -37.54 -35.02
CA ASN A 58 -6.81 -38.33 -34.74
C ASN A 58 -6.17 -37.81 -33.44
N LEU A 59 -6.60 -38.38 -32.31
CA LEU A 59 -5.94 -38.29 -31.01
C LEU A 59 -4.76 -39.29 -30.90
N SER A 60 -4.46 -40.04 -31.96
CA SER A 60 -3.37 -41.02 -32.06
C SER A 60 -1.99 -40.39 -32.28
N LEU A 61 -1.81 -39.10 -32.02
CA LEU A 61 -0.47 -38.52 -32.02
C LEU A 61 0.22 -38.91 -30.71
N ASP A 62 1.36 -39.60 -30.80
CA ASP A 62 2.12 -40.14 -29.66
C ASP A 62 2.36 -39.09 -28.56
N TRP A 63 2.62 -37.82 -28.94
CA TRP A 63 2.84 -36.74 -27.99
C TRP A 63 1.62 -36.41 -27.11
N ILE A 64 0.39 -36.71 -27.56
CA ILE A 64 -0.85 -36.49 -26.79
C ILE A 64 -1.04 -37.60 -25.76
N GLN A 65 -0.65 -38.82 -26.09
CA GLN A 65 -0.71 -39.97 -25.18
C GLN A 65 0.35 -39.87 -24.09
N GLU A 66 1.55 -39.39 -24.44
CA GLU A 66 2.65 -39.18 -23.49
C GLU A 66 2.52 -37.86 -22.70
N LEU A 67 1.60 -36.97 -23.07
CA LEU A 67 1.44 -35.66 -22.44
C LEU A 67 1.25 -35.73 -20.91
N PRO A 68 0.39 -36.61 -20.35
CA PRO A 68 0.21 -36.71 -18.91
C PRO A 68 1.50 -37.12 -18.18
N ASP A 69 2.24 -38.07 -18.74
CA ASP A 69 3.50 -38.56 -18.16
C ASP A 69 4.60 -37.50 -18.27
N ASN A 70 4.67 -36.80 -19.41
CA ASN A 70 5.59 -35.68 -19.61
C ASN A 70 5.31 -34.51 -18.64
N LEU A 71 4.04 -34.25 -18.31
CA LEU A 71 3.67 -33.27 -17.29
C LEU A 71 4.17 -33.70 -15.90
N ASP A 72 3.98 -34.96 -15.53
CA ASP A 72 4.44 -35.49 -14.24
C ASP A 72 5.98 -35.43 -14.12
N VAL A 73 6.72 -35.72 -15.21
CA VAL A 73 8.18 -35.57 -15.27
C VAL A 73 8.58 -34.09 -15.11
N CYS A 74 7.92 -33.17 -15.81
CA CYS A 74 8.21 -31.73 -15.69
C CYS A 74 7.96 -31.21 -14.26
N ILE A 75 6.87 -31.65 -13.62
CA ILE A 75 6.55 -31.32 -12.22
C ILE A 75 7.62 -31.87 -11.27
N ALA A 76 8.02 -33.14 -11.45
CA ALA A 76 9.06 -33.77 -10.64
C ALA A 76 10.43 -33.08 -10.78
N GLN A 77 10.77 -32.63 -11.99
CA GLN A 77 12.00 -31.88 -12.27
C GLN A 77 11.92 -30.39 -11.87
N ARG A 78 10.77 -29.91 -11.39
CA ARG A 78 10.48 -28.49 -11.11
C ARG A 78 10.67 -27.58 -12.34
N ASN A 79 10.54 -28.13 -13.55
CA ASN A 79 10.51 -27.34 -14.78
C ASN A 79 9.08 -26.86 -15.06
N PHE A 80 8.65 -25.86 -14.31
CA PHE A 80 7.28 -25.33 -14.42
C PHE A 80 7.02 -24.62 -15.75
N GLU A 81 8.03 -23.96 -16.33
CA GLU A 81 7.94 -23.32 -17.65
C GLU A 81 7.61 -24.35 -18.73
N GLY A 82 8.36 -25.46 -18.77
CA GLY A 82 8.11 -26.55 -19.71
C GLY A 82 6.72 -27.18 -19.55
N ALA A 83 6.26 -27.36 -18.31
CA ALA A 83 4.92 -27.89 -18.04
C ALA A 83 3.81 -26.97 -18.57
N VAL A 84 3.92 -25.65 -18.34
CA VAL A 84 2.94 -24.67 -18.83
C VAL A 84 3.00 -24.53 -20.35
N ASP A 85 4.17 -24.62 -20.97
CA ASP A 85 4.30 -24.61 -22.44
C ASP A 85 3.63 -25.81 -23.10
N LEU A 86 3.73 -26.99 -22.48
CA LEU A 86 3.03 -28.20 -22.94
C LEU A 86 1.50 -28.01 -22.83
N LEU A 87 1.02 -27.41 -21.74
CA LEU A 87 -0.40 -27.09 -21.57
C LEU A 87 -0.89 -26.03 -22.56
N ALA A 88 -0.07 -25.02 -22.87
CA ALA A 88 -0.38 -24.01 -23.86
C ALA A 88 -0.48 -24.63 -25.27
N LYS A 89 0.45 -25.52 -25.64
CA LYS A 89 0.42 -26.29 -26.89
C LYS A 89 -0.84 -27.15 -26.99
N LEU A 90 -1.20 -27.84 -25.91
CA LEU A 90 -2.44 -28.62 -25.85
C LEU A 90 -3.66 -27.71 -26.07
N ASN A 91 -3.76 -26.60 -25.35
CA ASN A 91 -4.89 -25.69 -25.45
C ASN A 91 -5.03 -25.08 -26.85
N SER A 92 -3.93 -24.69 -27.50
CA SER A 92 -3.95 -24.21 -28.89
C SER A 92 -4.39 -25.30 -29.86
N TYR A 93 -3.90 -26.53 -29.70
CA TYR A 93 -4.31 -27.65 -30.56
C TYR A 93 -5.79 -28.04 -30.40
N LEU A 94 -6.34 -27.81 -29.21
CA LEU A 94 -7.75 -28.08 -28.89
C LEU A 94 -8.69 -26.91 -29.22
N GLN A 95 -8.19 -25.71 -29.53
CA GLN A 95 -9.03 -24.54 -29.86
C GLN A 95 -9.78 -24.70 -31.18
N ASP A 96 -9.17 -25.36 -32.17
CA ASP A 96 -9.73 -25.50 -33.52
C ASP A 96 -10.60 -26.76 -33.71
N LYS A 97 -10.79 -27.56 -32.65
CA LYS A 97 -11.43 -28.88 -32.75
C LYS A 97 -12.71 -29.00 -31.94
N PRO A 98 -13.75 -29.68 -32.46
CA PRO A 98 -14.98 -29.90 -31.72
C PRO A 98 -14.71 -30.76 -30.47
N SER A 99 -15.49 -30.52 -29.41
CA SER A 99 -15.39 -31.23 -28.14
C SER A 99 -15.92 -32.66 -28.27
N THR A 100 -15.14 -33.54 -28.90
CA THR A 100 -15.42 -34.98 -29.02
C THR A 100 -15.15 -35.68 -27.68
N TYR A 101 -15.79 -36.83 -27.45
CA TYR A 101 -15.60 -37.68 -26.26
C TYR A 101 -14.12 -37.92 -25.91
N ALA A 102 -13.28 -38.17 -26.91
CA ALA A 102 -11.84 -38.41 -26.72
C ALA A 102 -11.08 -37.16 -26.19
N VAL A 103 -11.52 -35.95 -26.55
CA VAL A 103 -10.97 -34.69 -26.01
C VAL A 103 -11.37 -34.50 -24.54
N GLN A 104 -12.58 -34.93 -24.18
CA GLN A 104 -13.04 -34.89 -22.78
C GLN A 104 -12.30 -35.89 -21.90
N GLU A 105 -12.01 -37.10 -22.41
CA GLU A 105 -11.21 -38.09 -21.68
C GLU A 105 -9.77 -37.62 -21.45
N LEU A 106 -9.16 -36.98 -22.46
CA LEU A 106 -7.83 -36.38 -22.32
C LEU A 106 -7.83 -35.24 -21.29
N ARG A 107 -8.82 -34.34 -21.34
CA ARG A 107 -8.97 -33.28 -20.32
C ARG A 107 -9.13 -33.89 -18.92
N ALA A 108 -9.91 -34.95 -18.76
CA ALA A 108 -10.07 -35.64 -17.48
C ALA A 108 -8.75 -36.21 -16.92
N LYS A 109 -7.80 -36.60 -17.78
CA LYS A 109 -6.46 -37.06 -17.38
C LYS A 109 -5.49 -35.90 -17.09
N VAL A 110 -5.64 -34.76 -17.78
CA VAL A 110 -4.76 -33.59 -17.68
C VAL A 110 -5.17 -32.66 -16.54
N ASP A 111 -6.46 -32.39 -16.35
CA ASP A 111 -7.00 -31.51 -15.31
C ASP A 111 -6.51 -31.81 -13.87
N PRO A 112 -6.44 -33.08 -13.39
CA PRO A 112 -5.87 -33.37 -12.07
C PRO A 112 -4.38 -33.01 -11.97
N ARG A 113 -3.62 -33.12 -13.06
CA ARG A 113 -2.20 -32.75 -13.11
C ARG A 113 -2.01 -31.24 -13.17
N VAL A 114 -2.90 -30.52 -13.85
CA VAL A 114 -2.93 -29.05 -13.80
C VAL A 114 -3.22 -28.58 -12.38
N LYS A 115 -4.17 -29.21 -11.67
CA LYS A 115 -4.41 -28.91 -10.25
C LYS A 115 -3.17 -29.20 -9.40
N HIS A 116 -2.53 -30.35 -9.60
CA HIS A 116 -1.29 -30.69 -8.89
C HIS A 116 -0.16 -29.67 -9.16
N LEU A 117 0.03 -29.25 -10.41
CA LEU A 117 0.99 -28.20 -10.78
C LEU A 117 0.68 -26.88 -10.08
N ILE A 118 -0.59 -26.47 -10.04
CA ILE A 118 -1.03 -25.26 -9.32
C ILE A 118 -0.72 -25.39 -7.83
N ASP A 119 -1.03 -26.53 -7.20
CA ASP A 119 -0.77 -26.75 -5.78
C ASP A 119 0.73 -26.69 -5.45
N VAL A 120 1.58 -27.28 -6.30
CA VAL A 120 3.04 -27.20 -6.16
C VAL A 120 3.55 -25.77 -6.33
N LEU A 121 3.03 -25.02 -7.31
CA LEU A 121 3.39 -23.61 -7.51
C LEU A 121 2.97 -22.72 -6.33
N VAL A 122 1.77 -22.92 -5.79
CA VAL A 122 1.27 -22.24 -4.59
C VAL A 122 2.13 -22.58 -3.37
N PHE A 123 2.55 -23.84 -3.25
CA PHE A 123 3.43 -24.27 -2.18
C PHE A 123 4.81 -23.60 -2.25
N GLU A 124 5.41 -23.46 -3.45
CA GLU A 124 6.70 -22.78 -3.64
C GLU A 124 6.64 -21.26 -3.37
N LEU A 125 5.48 -20.63 -3.60
CA LEU A 125 5.25 -19.22 -3.34
C LEU A 125 5.00 -18.87 -1.87
N SER A 126 4.70 -19.88 -1.06
CA SER A 126 4.37 -19.68 0.35
C SER A 126 5.58 -19.18 1.16
N PRO A 127 5.41 -18.10 1.94
CA PRO A 127 6.52 -17.37 2.55
C PRO A 127 7.33 -18.16 3.60
N ASN A 128 6.74 -19.22 4.18
CA ASN A 128 7.34 -19.97 5.27
C ASN A 128 8.29 -21.11 4.84
N ARG A 129 8.37 -21.44 3.53
CA ARG A 129 9.14 -22.62 3.07
C ARG A 129 9.87 -22.47 1.74
N SER A 130 9.99 -21.26 1.19
CA SER A 130 10.82 -21.00 0.00
C SER A 130 12.33 -21.08 0.33
N LEU A 131 12.79 -22.26 0.77
CA LEU A 131 14.18 -22.54 1.15
C LEU A 131 15.11 -22.63 -0.07
N ARG A 132 14.59 -22.56 -1.30
CA ARG A 132 15.35 -22.90 -2.51
C ARG A 132 15.29 -21.88 -3.66
N GLY A 133 14.49 -20.81 -3.53
CA GLY A 133 14.06 -20.05 -4.70
C GLY A 133 14.66 -18.67 -4.91
N GLY A 134 14.94 -17.93 -3.84
CA GLY A 134 15.25 -16.49 -3.93
C GLY A 134 14.19 -15.69 -4.71
N PRO A 135 14.43 -14.39 -4.97
CA PRO A 135 13.48 -13.53 -5.69
C PRO A 135 13.15 -14.02 -7.11
N LYS A 136 14.11 -14.67 -7.77
CA LYS A 136 13.97 -15.17 -9.15
C LYS A 136 13.00 -16.35 -9.27
N ALA A 137 13.01 -17.30 -8.33
CA ALA A 137 12.07 -18.42 -8.41
C ALA A 137 10.65 -17.99 -8.06
N THR A 138 10.47 -17.07 -7.10
CA THR A 138 9.17 -16.46 -6.80
C THR A 138 8.57 -15.85 -8.06
N ARG A 139 9.34 -15.05 -8.80
CA ARG A 139 8.90 -14.42 -10.04
C ARG A 139 8.48 -15.45 -11.10
N ARG A 140 9.31 -16.48 -11.33
CA ARG A 140 8.99 -17.55 -12.28
C ARG A 140 7.69 -18.28 -11.93
N ALA A 141 7.50 -18.58 -10.65
CA ALA A 141 6.30 -19.25 -10.17
C ALA A 141 5.03 -18.38 -10.34
N VAL A 142 5.11 -17.06 -10.09
CA VAL A 142 4.01 -16.12 -10.32
C VAL A 142 3.65 -16.07 -11.81
N SER A 143 4.64 -15.86 -12.68
CA SER A 143 4.42 -15.82 -14.13
C SER A 143 3.75 -17.11 -14.65
N GLN A 144 4.17 -18.28 -14.16
CA GLN A 144 3.52 -19.55 -14.52
C GLN A 144 2.07 -19.64 -14.01
N LEU A 145 1.76 -19.19 -12.79
CA LEU A 145 0.37 -19.18 -12.30
C LEU A 145 -0.53 -18.23 -13.07
N VAL A 146 -0.02 -17.06 -13.48
CA VAL A 146 -0.76 -16.11 -14.33
C VAL A 146 -1.05 -16.75 -15.69
N ARG A 147 -0.07 -17.42 -16.31
CA ARG A 147 -0.26 -18.17 -17.57
C ARG A 147 -1.29 -19.30 -17.46
N LEU A 148 -1.46 -19.89 -16.27
CA LEU A 148 -2.48 -20.90 -15.97
C LEU A 148 -3.87 -20.31 -15.67
N GLY A 149 -4.05 -19.00 -15.79
CA GLY A 149 -5.32 -18.31 -15.52
C GLY A 149 -5.67 -18.19 -14.04
N GLN A 150 -4.70 -18.37 -13.14
CA GLN A 150 -4.87 -18.24 -11.68
C GLN A 150 -4.36 -16.88 -11.16
N SER A 151 -4.50 -15.81 -11.93
CA SER A 151 -3.94 -14.47 -11.63
C SER A 151 -4.32 -13.94 -10.25
N THR A 152 -5.58 -14.07 -9.82
CA THR A 152 -6.03 -13.58 -8.50
C THR A 152 -5.30 -14.28 -7.35
N LYS A 153 -5.12 -15.61 -7.45
CA LYS A 153 -4.39 -16.37 -6.42
C LYS A 153 -2.90 -16.06 -6.45
N ALA A 154 -2.33 -15.95 -7.65
CA ALA A 154 -0.93 -15.57 -7.84
C ALA A 154 -0.63 -14.20 -7.22
N CYS A 155 -1.51 -13.21 -7.48
CA CYS A 155 -1.43 -11.86 -6.92
C CYS A 155 -1.46 -11.88 -5.39
N GLY A 156 -2.44 -12.56 -4.78
CA GLY A 156 -2.54 -12.66 -3.33
C GLY A 156 -1.28 -13.26 -2.68
N LEU A 157 -0.75 -14.36 -3.24
CA LEU A 157 0.45 -15.01 -2.74
C LEU A 157 1.71 -14.17 -2.96
N PHE A 158 1.83 -13.52 -4.11
CA PHE A 158 2.94 -12.61 -4.42
C PHE A 158 3.00 -11.46 -3.41
N LEU A 159 1.87 -10.77 -3.19
CA LEU A 159 1.78 -9.65 -2.24
C LEU A 159 2.01 -10.11 -0.80
N GLN A 160 1.53 -11.30 -0.42
CA GLN A 160 1.80 -11.88 0.90
C GLN A 160 3.29 -12.14 1.10
N ASN A 161 3.95 -12.73 0.11
CA ASN A 161 5.39 -12.98 0.14
C ASN A 161 6.16 -11.64 0.25
N ARG A 162 5.81 -10.64 -0.56
CA ARG A 162 6.40 -9.30 -0.49
C ARG A 162 6.16 -8.60 0.85
N ALA A 163 4.97 -8.75 1.45
CA ALA A 163 4.68 -8.22 2.78
C ALA A 163 5.64 -8.82 3.83
N THR A 164 5.86 -10.13 3.79
CA THR A 164 6.81 -10.79 4.70
C THR A 164 8.26 -10.37 4.45
N ALA A 165 8.65 -10.16 3.19
CA ALA A 165 9.98 -9.70 2.82
C ALA A 165 10.24 -8.27 3.33
N VAL A 166 9.32 -7.34 3.07
CA VAL A 166 9.38 -5.94 3.56
C VAL A 166 9.43 -5.92 5.09
N GLN A 167 8.55 -6.67 5.75
CA GLN A 167 8.52 -6.74 7.21
C GLN A 167 9.85 -7.27 7.78
N THR A 168 10.44 -8.28 7.15
CA THR A 168 11.73 -8.83 7.56
C THR A 168 12.85 -7.83 7.33
N ALA A 169 12.87 -7.13 6.19
CA ALA A 169 13.87 -6.11 5.88
C ALA A 169 13.82 -4.94 6.88
N ILE A 170 12.62 -4.46 7.24
CA ILE A 170 12.44 -3.43 8.27
C ILE A 170 12.93 -3.92 9.64
N ARG A 171 12.60 -5.16 10.03
CA ARG A 171 13.02 -5.73 11.33
C ARG A 171 14.52 -5.99 11.45
N GLN A 172 15.17 -6.33 10.34
CA GLN A 172 16.62 -6.55 10.31
C GLN A 172 17.42 -5.25 10.32
N LEU A 173 16.76 -4.11 10.09
CA LEU A 173 17.41 -2.82 10.12
C LEU A 173 17.89 -2.51 11.54
N ARG A 174 19.20 -2.39 11.71
CA ARG A 174 19.80 -2.05 13.01
C ARG A 174 19.62 -0.57 13.29
N ILE A 175 19.15 -0.26 14.50
CA ILE A 175 19.09 1.10 15.02
C ILE A 175 20.51 1.47 15.43
N GLU A 176 21.18 2.24 14.58
CA GLU A 176 22.57 2.67 14.80
C GLU A 176 22.73 4.15 14.47
N GLY A 177 23.30 4.90 15.41
CA GLY A 177 23.61 6.32 15.25
C GLY A 177 22.44 7.25 15.55
N ALA A 178 22.49 8.45 14.98
CA ALA A 178 21.45 9.48 15.14
C ALA A 178 20.13 9.04 14.47
N THR A 179 19.00 9.44 15.06
CA THR A 179 17.65 9.11 14.59
C THR A 179 17.45 9.43 13.10
N LEU A 180 17.94 10.57 12.62
CA LEU A 180 17.86 10.96 11.21
C LEU A 180 18.58 9.96 10.27
N LEU A 181 19.74 9.45 10.67
CA LEU A 181 20.50 8.47 9.87
C LEU A 181 19.74 7.14 9.77
N TYR A 182 19.11 6.71 10.86
CA TYR A 182 18.25 5.53 10.85
C TYR A 182 17.05 5.75 9.92
N VAL A 183 16.38 6.90 10.00
CA VAL A 183 15.22 7.23 9.15
C VAL A 183 15.59 7.20 7.67
N HIS A 184 16.72 7.78 7.26
CA HIS A 184 17.20 7.66 5.88
C HIS A 184 17.37 6.22 5.43
N LYS A 185 17.99 5.36 6.26
CA LYS A 185 18.14 3.93 5.94
C LYS A 185 16.78 3.23 5.86
N LEU A 186 15.86 3.52 6.78
CA LEU A 186 14.51 2.96 6.81
C LEU A 186 13.72 3.33 5.55
N CYS A 187 13.73 4.62 5.18
CA CYS A 187 13.11 5.10 3.94
C CYS A 187 13.71 4.40 2.73
N ASN A 188 15.05 4.36 2.60
CA ASN A 188 15.70 3.70 1.47
C ASN A 188 15.31 2.23 1.34
N VAL A 189 15.34 1.47 2.44
CA VAL A 189 14.97 0.04 2.42
C VAL A 189 13.51 -0.14 2.00
N PHE A 190 12.59 0.62 2.60
CA PHE A 190 11.16 0.49 2.31
C PHE A 190 10.80 0.93 0.89
N PHE A 191 11.16 2.15 0.49
CA PHE A 191 10.78 2.71 -0.81
C PHE A 191 11.46 2.01 -1.98
N THR A 192 12.70 1.52 -1.81
CA THR A 192 13.35 0.69 -2.85
C THR A 192 12.60 -0.63 -3.02
N SER A 193 12.26 -1.30 -1.90
CA SER A 193 11.51 -2.56 -1.97
C SER A 193 10.09 -2.38 -2.55
N LEU A 194 9.43 -1.26 -2.23
CA LEU A 194 8.14 -0.90 -2.81
C LEU A 194 8.26 -0.67 -4.32
N LEU A 195 9.27 0.07 -4.77
CA LEU A 195 9.52 0.32 -6.19
C LEU A 195 9.83 -0.96 -6.97
N GLU A 196 10.68 -1.83 -6.42
CA GLU A 196 10.98 -3.14 -7.01
C GLU A 196 9.72 -3.99 -7.12
N THR A 197 8.89 -3.99 -6.07
CA THR A 197 7.62 -4.73 -6.08
C THR A 197 6.64 -4.17 -7.11
N ALA A 198 6.55 -2.85 -7.25
CA ALA A 198 5.71 -2.21 -8.26
C ALA A 198 6.13 -2.60 -9.68
N LYS A 199 7.44 -2.54 -9.98
CA LYS A 199 8.00 -2.94 -11.28
C LYS A 199 7.76 -4.42 -11.60
N GLU A 200 7.95 -5.30 -10.61
CA GLU A 200 7.66 -6.73 -10.77
C GLU A 200 6.16 -6.98 -10.99
N PHE A 201 5.32 -6.28 -10.24
CA PHE A 201 3.87 -6.39 -10.34
C PHE A 201 3.37 -5.95 -11.72
N GLU A 202 3.87 -4.83 -12.23
CA GLU A 202 3.53 -4.33 -13.55
C GLU A 202 3.92 -5.35 -14.63
N MET A 203 5.11 -5.96 -14.52
CA MET A 203 5.61 -6.93 -15.50
C MET A 203 4.81 -8.25 -15.52
N ASP A 204 4.41 -8.77 -14.35
CA ASP A 204 3.77 -10.08 -14.24
C ASP A 204 2.24 -10.02 -14.41
N PHE A 205 1.60 -8.87 -14.18
CA PHE A 205 0.14 -8.71 -14.22
C PHE A 205 -0.35 -7.72 -15.29
N THR A 206 0.40 -7.52 -16.37
CA THR A 206 -0.05 -6.71 -17.52
C THR A 206 -1.37 -7.24 -18.08
N GLY A 207 -2.46 -6.46 -17.97
CA GLY A 207 -3.77 -6.79 -18.53
C GLY A 207 -4.85 -7.24 -17.53
N ASP A 208 -4.49 -7.59 -16.29
CA ASP A 208 -5.45 -7.99 -15.24
C ASP A 208 -5.79 -6.82 -14.30
N ASN A 209 -6.70 -5.95 -14.73
CA ASN A 209 -7.12 -4.74 -13.97
C ASN A 209 -7.59 -5.06 -12.54
N GLY A 210 -8.13 -6.25 -12.29
CA GLY A 210 -8.58 -6.68 -10.96
C GLY A 210 -7.45 -6.76 -9.93
N CYS A 211 -6.22 -7.06 -10.36
CA CYS A 211 -5.09 -7.29 -9.46
C CYS A 211 -4.50 -5.96 -8.92
N TYR A 212 -4.61 -4.86 -9.67
CA TYR A 212 -4.07 -3.55 -9.27
C TYR A 212 -4.72 -3.02 -7.99
N SER A 213 -6.02 -3.26 -7.79
CA SER A 213 -6.69 -2.86 -6.55
C SER A 213 -6.09 -3.56 -5.31
N ALA A 214 -5.75 -4.85 -5.43
CA ALA A 214 -5.08 -5.59 -4.38
C ALA A 214 -3.66 -5.06 -4.11
N PHE A 215 -2.93 -4.67 -5.16
CA PHE A 215 -1.61 -4.03 -5.02
C PHE A 215 -1.68 -2.70 -4.25
N ILE A 216 -2.69 -1.86 -4.51
CA ILE A 216 -2.88 -0.61 -3.75
C ILE A 216 -3.19 -0.91 -2.28
N VAL A 217 -4.10 -1.84 -1.99
CA VAL A 217 -4.42 -2.24 -0.61
C VAL A 217 -3.18 -2.76 0.12
N TRP A 218 -2.37 -3.57 -0.55
CA TRP A 218 -1.09 -4.03 -0.01
C TRP A 218 -0.12 -2.86 0.23
N SER A 219 0.00 -1.92 -0.71
CA SER A 219 0.89 -0.75 -0.58
C SER A 219 0.51 0.12 0.62
N CYS A 220 -0.79 0.31 0.86
CA CYS A 220 -1.29 1.01 2.06
C CYS A 220 -0.90 0.28 3.35
N SER A 221 -1.05 -1.04 3.39
CA SER A 221 -0.68 -1.88 4.54
C SER A 221 0.84 -1.88 4.78
N ALA A 222 1.63 -1.96 3.70
CA ALA A 222 3.08 -1.89 3.76
C ALA A 222 3.55 -0.53 4.29
N LEU A 223 2.94 0.56 3.81
CA LEU A 223 3.19 1.91 4.32
C LEU A 223 2.82 2.03 5.79
N LYS A 224 1.72 1.42 6.23
CA LYS A 224 1.35 1.42 7.66
C LYS A 224 2.44 0.77 8.52
N MET A 225 2.98 -0.37 8.09
CA MET A 225 4.10 -1.01 8.79
C MET A 225 5.36 -0.13 8.84
N PHE A 226 5.65 0.58 7.74
CA PHE A 226 6.72 1.57 7.71
C PHE A 226 6.47 2.70 8.71
N VAL A 227 5.27 3.31 8.70
CA VAL A 227 4.93 4.40 9.62
C VAL A 227 4.98 3.94 11.07
N ASP A 228 4.53 2.73 11.39
CA ASP A 228 4.61 2.20 12.76
C ASP A 228 6.06 2.04 13.25
N ALA A 229 7.00 1.68 12.37
CA ALA A 229 8.42 1.63 12.70
C ALA A 229 9.05 3.03 12.77
N PHE A 230 8.65 3.92 11.88
CA PHE A 230 9.07 5.32 11.85
C PHE A 230 8.63 6.05 13.13
N SER A 231 7.35 5.98 13.48
CA SER A 231 6.77 6.68 14.63
C SER A 231 7.42 6.27 15.94
N LYS A 232 7.72 4.97 16.12
CA LYS A 232 8.45 4.49 17.31
C LYS A 232 9.82 5.12 17.46
N GLN A 233 10.53 5.33 16.36
CA GLN A 233 11.89 5.88 16.43
C GLN A 233 11.92 7.41 16.48
N VAL A 234 10.93 8.08 15.90
CA VAL A 234 10.91 9.55 15.78
C VAL A 234 10.11 10.21 16.92
N PHE A 235 9.02 9.59 17.38
CA PHE A 235 8.10 10.22 18.33
C PHE A 235 8.17 9.61 19.74
N ASP A 236 8.36 8.29 19.89
CA ASP A 236 8.46 7.66 21.22
C ASP A 236 9.81 7.94 21.90
N SER A 237 10.83 8.26 21.12
CA SER A 237 12.21 8.58 21.56
C SER A 237 12.36 9.97 22.21
N LYS A 238 11.28 10.76 22.29
CA LYS A 238 11.29 12.15 22.81
C LYS A 238 12.31 13.06 22.12
N GLU A 239 12.51 12.86 20.83
CA GLU A 239 13.34 13.74 20.01
C GLU A 239 12.78 15.17 19.99
N ASN A 240 13.66 16.14 19.73
CA ASN A 240 13.23 17.53 19.60
C ASN A 240 12.39 17.72 18.31
N LEU A 241 11.57 18.78 18.29
CA LEU A 241 10.68 19.08 17.16
C LEU A 241 11.43 19.19 15.83
N SER A 242 12.67 19.67 15.84
CA SER A 242 13.45 19.86 14.63
C SER A 242 13.93 18.54 14.01
N THR A 243 14.46 17.62 14.83
CA THR A 243 14.79 16.27 14.39
C THR A 243 13.56 15.56 13.82
N ALA A 244 12.41 15.69 14.50
CA ALA A 244 11.16 15.13 14.01
C ALA A 244 10.72 15.75 12.66
N ALA A 245 10.83 17.07 12.51
CA ALA A 245 10.51 17.79 11.27
C ALA A 245 11.38 17.34 10.10
N GLU A 246 12.70 17.23 10.29
CA GLU A 246 13.62 16.75 9.25
C GLU A 246 13.34 15.27 8.89
N CYS A 247 13.07 14.40 9.88
CA CYS A 247 12.72 13.00 9.61
C CYS A 247 11.43 12.88 8.77
N VAL A 248 10.41 13.67 9.09
CA VAL A 248 9.14 13.69 8.34
C VAL A 248 9.33 14.25 6.94
N LYS A 249 10.18 15.27 6.78
CA LYS A 249 10.54 15.83 5.47
C LYS A 249 11.16 14.76 4.57
N VAL A 250 12.14 14.00 5.08
CA VAL A 250 12.75 12.88 4.34
C VAL A 250 11.69 11.87 3.88
N ALA A 251 10.78 11.45 4.77
CA ALA A 251 9.71 10.53 4.41
C ALA A 251 8.78 11.11 3.31
N LYS A 252 8.43 12.40 3.40
CA LYS A 252 7.62 13.10 2.39
C LYS A 252 8.32 13.15 1.03
N GLU A 253 9.64 13.43 0.99
CA GLU A 253 10.43 13.47 -0.25
C GLU A 253 10.44 12.12 -0.97
N HIS A 254 10.61 11.01 -0.23
CA HIS A 254 10.53 9.68 -0.81
C HIS A 254 9.13 9.34 -1.33
N CYS A 255 8.07 9.72 -0.60
CA CYS A 255 6.69 9.57 -1.10
C CYS A 255 6.48 10.35 -2.39
N LYS A 256 6.96 11.60 -2.48
CA LYS A 256 6.86 12.42 -3.68
C LYS A 256 7.54 11.76 -4.89
N HIS A 257 8.73 11.18 -4.70
CA HIS A 257 9.41 10.46 -5.77
C HIS A 257 8.61 9.23 -6.23
N MET A 258 7.91 8.55 -5.32
CA MET A 258 7.01 7.46 -5.68
C MET A 258 5.78 7.95 -6.47
N SER A 259 5.27 9.15 -6.15
CA SER A 259 4.18 9.79 -6.90
C SER A 259 4.58 10.12 -8.35
N GLU A 260 5.84 10.51 -8.60
CA GLU A 260 6.38 10.75 -9.94
C GLU A 260 6.37 9.47 -10.81
N ILE A 261 6.47 8.30 -10.18
CA ILE A 261 6.44 6.98 -10.82
C ILE A 261 5.00 6.48 -11.02
N GLY A 262 4.00 7.18 -10.46
CA GLY A 262 2.57 6.88 -10.62
C GLY A 262 1.90 6.25 -9.41
N LEU A 263 2.58 6.15 -8.25
CA LEU A 263 2.01 5.64 -7.00
C LEU A 263 2.05 6.72 -5.91
N ASP A 264 0.99 7.53 -5.82
CA ASP A 264 0.88 8.57 -4.79
C ASP A 264 0.35 8.02 -3.46
N LEU A 265 1.23 8.01 -2.46
CA LEU A 265 0.92 7.57 -1.10
C LEU A 265 0.97 8.72 -0.07
N THR A 266 1.13 9.96 -0.54
CA THR A 266 1.37 11.13 0.32
C THR A 266 0.22 11.36 1.31
N PHE A 267 -1.03 11.27 0.83
CA PHE A 267 -2.20 11.46 1.68
C PHE A 267 -2.32 10.38 2.78
N ILE A 268 -1.90 9.15 2.48
CA ILE A 268 -1.94 8.04 3.44
C ILE A 268 -0.84 8.22 4.49
N LEU A 269 0.35 8.64 4.07
CA LEU A 269 1.44 9.01 4.97
C LEU A 269 0.97 10.10 5.96
N HIS A 270 0.34 11.16 5.46
CA HIS A 270 -0.22 12.23 6.29
C HIS A 270 -1.27 11.70 7.27
N ALA A 271 -2.20 10.86 6.80
CA ALA A 271 -3.25 10.29 7.63
C ALA A 271 -2.66 9.44 8.78
N PHE A 272 -1.63 8.64 8.52
CA PHE A 272 -1.00 7.82 9.55
C PHE A 272 -0.14 8.61 10.53
N LEU A 273 0.53 9.68 10.07
CA LEU A 273 1.36 10.53 10.93
C LEU A 273 0.55 11.60 11.70
N ALA A 274 -0.70 11.88 11.30
CA ALA A 274 -1.47 12.99 11.85
C ALA A 274 -1.62 12.96 13.37
N LYS A 275 -1.85 11.79 13.97
CA LYS A 275 -1.97 11.67 15.42
C LYS A 275 -0.67 12.04 16.13
N ASP A 276 0.44 11.48 15.66
CA ASP A 276 1.74 11.64 16.31
C ASP A 276 2.24 13.08 16.15
N LEU A 277 2.06 13.68 14.97
CA LEU A 277 2.42 15.08 14.72
C LEU A 277 1.61 16.05 15.58
N LYS A 278 0.31 15.80 15.78
CA LYS A 278 -0.50 16.61 16.71
C LYS A 278 0.06 16.53 18.13
N ALA A 279 0.39 15.33 18.60
CA ALA A 279 0.96 15.12 19.93
C ALA A 279 2.31 15.82 20.12
N VAL A 280 3.20 15.74 19.12
CA VAL A 280 4.51 16.39 19.15
C VAL A 280 4.38 17.92 19.16
N LEU A 281 3.49 18.48 18.35
CA LEU A 281 3.25 19.92 18.30
C LEU A 281 2.67 20.43 19.63
N GLN A 282 1.73 19.68 20.23
CA GLN A 282 1.16 20.01 21.55
C GLN A 282 2.21 19.92 22.66
N SER A 283 3.01 18.85 22.68
CA SER A 283 4.07 18.70 23.67
C SER A 283 5.12 19.80 23.55
N ASN A 284 5.49 20.19 22.32
CA ASN A 284 6.44 21.29 22.11
C ASN A 284 5.85 22.64 22.54
N LYS A 285 4.57 22.89 22.25
CA LYS A 285 3.82 24.05 22.74
C LYS A 285 3.88 24.14 24.27
N ASP A 286 3.62 23.05 24.98
CA ASP A 286 3.65 23.03 26.45
C ASP A 286 5.05 23.35 26.99
N ILE A 287 6.10 22.81 26.36
CA ILE A 287 7.50 23.13 26.69
C ILE A 287 7.77 24.63 26.49
N ILE A 288 7.30 25.22 25.39
CA ILE A 288 7.47 26.64 25.10
C ILE A 288 6.74 27.50 26.14
N ILE A 289 5.51 27.13 26.50
CA ILE A 289 4.70 27.85 27.49
C ILE A 289 5.39 27.83 28.85
N GLU A 290 5.84 26.67 29.33
CA GLU A 290 6.50 26.56 30.64
C GLU A 290 7.85 27.29 30.66
N ALA A 291 8.66 27.18 29.60
CA ALA A 291 9.89 27.95 29.48
C ALA A 291 9.64 29.47 29.46
N THR A 292 8.54 29.91 28.83
CA THR A 292 8.15 31.32 28.79
C THR A 292 7.71 31.81 30.16
N LYS A 293 6.84 31.07 30.87
CA LYS A 293 6.42 31.40 32.24
C LYS A 293 7.59 31.50 33.20
N HIS A 294 8.54 30.57 33.12
CA HIS A 294 9.75 30.60 33.96
C HIS A 294 10.52 31.91 33.74
N ARG A 295 10.86 32.24 32.48
CA ARG A 295 11.58 33.48 32.16
C ARG A 295 10.82 34.74 32.58
N ASN A 296 9.50 34.73 32.42
CA ASN A 296 8.63 35.84 32.79
C ASN A 296 8.62 36.08 34.32
N SER A 297 8.82 35.06 35.14
CA SER A 297 8.89 35.21 36.60
C SER A 297 10.14 35.95 37.10
N GLU A 298 11.20 36.00 36.27
CA GLU A 298 12.47 36.66 36.56
C GLU A 298 12.59 38.02 35.85
N GLU A 299 11.54 38.48 35.15
CA GLU A 299 11.58 39.68 34.32
C GLU A 299 11.54 40.98 35.15
N MET A 300 12.38 41.94 34.76
CA MET A 300 12.55 43.25 35.39
C MET A 300 12.31 44.42 34.42
N TRP A 301 11.92 44.14 33.16
CA TRP A 301 11.63 45.09 32.09
C TRP A 301 12.79 46.05 31.78
N ARG A 302 14.02 45.54 31.85
CA ARG A 302 15.23 46.34 31.64
C ARG A 302 15.68 46.28 30.19
N LYS A 303 16.22 47.40 29.71
CA LYS A 303 16.98 47.44 28.46
C LYS A 303 18.17 46.47 28.56
N MET A 304 18.53 45.83 27.45
CA MET A 304 19.66 44.93 27.40
C MET A 304 20.92 45.67 26.95
N ASN A 305 22.05 45.43 27.61
CA ASN A 305 23.35 45.89 27.14
C ASN A 305 24.16 44.68 26.63
N LEU A 306 24.52 44.69 25.34
CA LEU A 306 25.28 43.61 24.72
C LEU A 306 26.81 43.76 24.89
N MET A 307 27.26 44.84 25.55
CA MET A 307 28.64 45.21 25.87
C MET A 307 29.57 45.46 24.67
N THR A 308 29.32 44.80 23.54
CA THR A 308 30.19 44.84 22.35
C THR A 308 29.36 45.03 21.08
N PRO A 309 29.90 45.79 20.09
CA PRO A 309 29.23 45.96 18.79
C PRO A 309 29.16 44.65 18.00
N GLU A 310 30.11 43.74 18.22
CA GLU A 310 30.13 42.40 17.62
C GLU A 310 28.96 41.54 18.09
N ALA A 311 28.65 41.53 19.40
CA ALA A 311 27.49 40.80 19.93
C ALA A 311 26.16 41.36 19.40
N LEU A 312 26.09 42.69 19.23
CA LEU A 312 24.96 43.34 18.60
C LEU A 312 24.82 42.97 17.11
N GLY A 313 25.93 42.91 16.38
CA GLY A 313 25.97 42.42 14.99
C GLY A 313 25.47 40.98 14.88
N LYS A 314 25.97 40.08 15.74
CA LYS A 314 25.52 38.68 15.79
C LYS A 314 24.02 38.55 16.08
N LEU A 315 23.52 39.29 17.07
CA LEU A 315 22.10 39.26 17.40
C LEU A 315 21.23 39.76 16.24
N ARG A 316 21.67 40.82 15.57
CA ARG A 316 21.00 41.36 14.38
C ARG A 316 20.94 40.31 13.27
N GLU A 317 22.06 39.66 12.96
CA GLU A 317 22.10 38.60 11.94
C GLU A 317 21.20 37.42 12.31
N GLU A 318 21.24 36.97 13.57
CA GLU A 318 20.36 35.89 14.05
C GLU A 318 18.88 36.23 13.88
N LEU A 319 18.44 37.42 14.29
CA LEU A 319 17.05 37.84 14.17
C LEU A 319 16.63 38.01 12.71
N GLN A 320 17.53 38.51 11.87
CA GLN A 320 17.29 38.62 10.43
C GLN A 320 17.14 37.25 9.78
N ASN A 321 17.96 36.27 10.18
CA ASN A 321 17.85 34.88 9.75
C ASN A 321 16.54 34.22 10.20
N CYS A 322 16.06 34.57 11.40
CA CYS A 322 14.73 34.17 11.88
C CYS A 322 13.57 34.95 11.23
N GLY A 323 13.83 35.88 10.31
CA GLY A 323 12.80 36.64 9.58
C GLY A 323 12.36 37.96 10.21
N VAL A 324 12.98 38.40 11.31
CA VAL A 324 12.71 39.70 11.96
C VAL A 324 13.57 40.79 11.33
N ARG A 325 13.01 41.55 10.37
CA ARG A 325 13.76 42.52 9.56
C ARG A 325 13.90 43.91 10.19
N ASN A 326 12.98 44.29 11.08
CA ASN A 326 12.93 45.64 11.64
C ASN A 326 13.54 45.71 13.06
N PHE A 327 14.55 44.89 13.37
CA PHE A 327 15.16 44.92 14.70
C PHE A 327 15.89 46.24 15.00
N ASP A 328 16.36 46.91 13.94
CA ASP A 328 17.17 48.13 14.04
C ASP A 328 16.48 49.29 14.76
N GLN A 329 15.15 49.36 14.68
CA GLN A 329 14.35 50.38 15.35
C GLN A 329 14.42 50.30 16.88
N TYR A 330 14.89 49.17 17.42
CA TYR A 330 14.99 48.93 18.85
C TYR A 330 16.42 49.06 19.38
N ILE A 331 17.39 49.36 18.53
CA ILE A 331 18.79 49.57 18.94
C ILE A 331 18.94 50.99 19.46
N GLY A 332 19.52 51.12 20.65
CA GLY A 332 19.90 52.39 21.28
C GLY A 332 21.39 52.70 21.11
N GLU A 333 21.85 53.72 21.82
CA GLU A 333 23.26 54.12 21.88
C GLU A 333 24.12 53.04 22.55
N ASP A 334 25.43 53.01 22.29
CA ASP A 334 26.43 52.19 23.00
C ASP A 334 26.07 50.70 23.19
N CYS A 335 25.56 50.04 22.14
CA CYS A 335 25.18 48.62 22.14
C CYS A 335 24.00 48.25 23.07
N TRP A 336 23.20 49.24 23.47
CA TRP A 336 21.95 49.00 24.18
C TRP A 336 20.83 48.58 23.22
N VAL A 337 19.96 47.69 23.68
CA VAL A 337 18.72 47.28 23.01
C VAL A 337 17.54 47.67 23.89
N ASN A 338 16.61 48.44 23.33
CA ASN A 338 15.42 48.97 24.01
C ASN A 338 14.29 47.92 24.12
N ILE A 339 14.64 46.64 24.24
CA ILE A 339 13.72 45.52 24.46
C ILE A 339 14.28 44.69 25.62
N SER A 340 13.40 44.10 26.43
CA SER A 340 13.81 43.16 27.47
C SER A 340 14.27 41.82 26.90
N TYR A 341 15.05 41.10 27.70
CA TYR A 341 15.55 39.77 27.32
C TYR A 341 14.42 38.75 27.14
N THR A 342 13.35 38.79 27.95
CA THR A 342 12.26 37.80 27.82
C THR A 342 11.50 37.94 26.52
N ILE A 343 11.22 39.18 26.07
CA ILE A 343 10.56 39.42 24.77
C ILE A 343 11.44 38.89 23.64
N LEU A 344 12.74 39.20 23.67
CA LEU A 344 13.68 38.72 22.66
C LEU A 344 13.74 37.19 22.60
N ALA A 345 13.87 36.54 23.77
CA ALA A 345 13.90 35.09 23.88
C ALA A 345 12.59 34.44 23.40
N PHE A 346 11.45 35.04 23.75
CA PHE A 346 10.14 34.62 23.28
C PHE A 346 10.01 34.74 21.76
N THR A 347 10.40 35.89 21.18
CA THR A 347 10.40 36.11 19.72
C THR A 347 11.24 35.07 18.99
N LYS A 348 12.44 34.76 19.48
CA LYS A 348 13.27 33.70 18.88
C LYS A 348 12.58 32.33 18.95
N GLN A 349 11.99 32.00 20.11
CA GLN A 349 11.36 30.70 20.31
C GLN A 349 10.07 30.50 19.49
N ILE A 350 9.21 31.53 19.36
CA ILE A 350 8.01 31.45 18.52
C ILE A 350 8.38 31.34 17.04
N MET A 351 9.41 32.07 16.58
CA MET A 351 9.86 31.99 15.18
C MET A 351 10.43 30.61 14.86
N PHE A 352 11.25 30.05 15.76
CA PHE A 352 11.76 28.69 15.62
C PHE A 352 10.63 27.65 15.60
N PHE A 353 9.66 27.76 16.53
CA PHE A 353 8.50 26.87 16.54
C PHE A 353 7.72 26.94 15.23
N LEU A 354 7.47 28.15 14.72
CA LEU A 354 6.75 28.36 13.48
C LEU A 354 7.49 27.74 12.28
N GLU A 355 8.80 27.94 12.18
CA GLU A 355 9.63 27.38 11.11
C GLU A 355 9.53 25.84 11.08
N GLU A 356 9.77 25.19 12.22
CA GLU A 356 9.73 23.71 12.30
C GLU A 356 8.30 23.17 12.13
N ALA A 357 7.30 23.87 12.67
CA ALA A 357 5.89 23.51 12.49
C ALA A 357 5.42 23.61 11.04
N LEU A 358 5.90 24.61 10.29
CA LEU A 358 5.56 24.78 8.87
C LEU A 358 6.18 23.68 8.00
N LYS A 359 7.35 23.15 8.34
CA LYS A 359 7.92 21.96 7.66
C LYS A 359 6.99 20.74 7.79
N LEU A 360 6.28 20.64 8.91
CA LEU A 360 5.33 19.56 9.20
C LEU A 360 3.94 19.79 8.58
N TYR A 361 3.63 20.99 8.10
CA TYR A 361 2.30 21.41 7.68
C TYR A 361 1.64 20.50 6.64
N PHE A 362 0.34 20.26 6.86
CA PHE A 362 -0.65 19.78 5.90
C PHE A 362 -2.05 20.19 6.40
N PRO A 363 -3.10 20.19 5.54
CA PRO A 363 -4.40 20.79 5.85
C PRO A 363 -5.02 20.33 7.18
N GLU A 364 -4.92 19.06 7.52
CA GLU A 364 -5.48 18.47 8.75
C GLU A 364 -4.76 18.92 10.04
N LEU A 365 -3.57 19.52 9.93
CA LEU A 365 -2.85 20.14 11.06
C LEU A 365 -3.13 21.64 11.20
N HIS A 366 -3.82 22.27 10.25
CA HIS A 366 -3.97 23.72 10.22
C HIS A 366 -4.55 24.30 11.52
N MET A 367 -5.68 23.75 11.99
CA MET A 367 -6.32 24.22 13.22
C MET A 367 -5.44 23.97 14.46
N VAL A 368 -4.77 22.82 14.53
CA VAL A 368 -3.89 22.49 15.66
C VAL A 368 -2.70 23.45 15.75
N LEU A 369 -2.11 23.80 14.60
CA LEU A 369 -1.04 24.79 14.56
C LEU A 369 -1.51 26.17 14.98
N LEU A 370 -2.68 26.59 14.49
CA LEU A 370 -3.26 27.89 14.81
C LEU A 370 -3.61 28.00 16.31
N GLU A 371 -4.27 26.98 16.88
CA GLU A 371 -4.57 26.89 18.31
C GLU A 371 -3.30 26.93 19.16
N ASN A 372 -2.29 26.12 18.81
CA ASN A 372 -1.01 26.12 19.53
C ASN A 372 -0.32 27.49 19.49
N LEU A 373 -0.30 28.16 18.33
CA LEU A 373 0.29 29.50 18.20
C LEU A 373 -0.46 30.54 19.03
N ILE A 374 -1.80 30.52 19.01
CA ILE A 374 -2.63 31.41 19.80
C ILE A 374 -2.33 31.23 21.29
N GLU A 375 -2.30 29.99 21.79
CA GLU A 375 -2.03 29.72 23.20
C GLU A 375 -0.63 30.21 23.63
N ILE A 376 0.40 29.99 22.81
CA ILE A 376 1.76 30.47 23.11
C ILE A 376 1.78 32.01 23.17
N ILE A 377 1.15 32.69 22.20
CA ILE A 377 1.11 34.16 22.14
C ILE A 377 0.30 34.73 23.31
N LEU A 378 -0.82 34.10 23.68
CA LEU A 378 -1.65 34.54 24.79
C LEU A 378 -0.88 34.58 26.11
N VAL A 379 0.01 33.60 26.37
CA VAL A 379 0.84 33.59 27.58
C VAL A 379 1.78 34.80 27.63
N ALA A 380 2.38 35.18 26.49
CA ALA A 380 3.22 36.37 26.42
C ALA A 380 2.41 37.67 26.61
N VAL A 381 1.25 37.78 25.97
CA VAL A 381 0.37 38.95 26.08
C VAL A 381 -0.15 39.12 27.52
N GLN A 382 -0.54 38.03 28.18
CA GLN A 382 -1.00 38.06 29.58
C GLN A 382 0.10 38.55 30.53
N HIS A 383 1.36 38.16 30.30
CA HIS A 383 2.48 38.64 31.11
C HIS A 383 2.73 40.15 30.93
N VAL A 384 2.62 40.65 29.69
CA VAL A 384 2.72 42.08 29.39
C VAL A 384 1.58 42.84 30.08
N ASP A 385 0.33 42.39 29.94
CA ASP A 385 -0.84 43.03 30.57
C ASP A 385 -0.72 43.03 32.10
N TYR A 386 -0.27 41.92 32.71
CA TYR A 386 -0.02 41.87 34.15
C TYR A 386 1.05 42.85 34.60
N SER A 387 2.10 43.04 33.80
CA SER A 387 3.21 43.93 34.16
C SER A 387 2.91 45.42 33.95
N LEU A 388 1.87 45.74 33.18
CA LEU A 388 1.40 47.11 32.96
C LEU A 388 0.37 47.57 34.00
N ARG A 389 -0.20 46.64 34.76
CA ARG A 389 -1.13 46.90 35.89
C ARG A 389 -0.36 47.06 37.17
#